data_AF-A0A0A2VID3-F1
#
_entry.id   AF-A0A0A2VID3-F1
#
_cell.length_a   1.000
_cell.length_b   1.000
_cell.length_c   1.000
_cell.angle_alpha   90.00
_cell.angle_beta   90.00
_cell.angle_gamma   90.00
#
_symmetry.space_group_name_H-M   'P 1'
#
loop_
_entity.id
_entity.type
_entity.pdbx_description
1 polymer ?
#
loop_
_entity_poly.entity_id
_entity_poly.type
_entity_poly.pdbx_seq_one_letter_code
_entity_poly.pdbx_strand_id
1 'polypeptide(L)'
;MPQPSRPWRATQPLKALCIAYFYLSAPPYLLYLVLKFSLLQRLRPHPRLGLRANVGNPLVRALFGVLTYTRSPRLVAENLPRDKTRVTAVPVPSASLFTGVLASQPSIKPAPQKALWFPRAPPADANLAGETVVLHFPGGAFVVEVGHEAFGRRAADVMLHGGQAARFVLVW
;
A
#
# COMPACT_ATOMS: atom_id res chain seq x y z
N MET A 1 6.89 17.16 -0.29
CA MET A 1 8.29 17.31 0.20
C MET A 1 9.02 18.37 -0.63
N PRO A 2 9.92 19.17 -0.03
CA PRO A 2 10.84 20.01 -0.80
C PRO A 2 11.73 19.11 -1.67
N GLN A 3 12.00 19.51 -2.91
CA GLN A 3 12.91 18.77 -3.77
C GLN A 3 14.29 18.67 -3.08
N PRO A 4 14.96 17.50 -3.14
CA PRO A 4 16.29 17.37 -2.57
C PRO A 4 17.23 18.37 -3.25
N SER A 5 18.03 19.07 -2.44
CA SER A 5 18.97 20.12 -2.88
C SER A 5 20.02 19.68 -3.91
N ARG A 6 20.13 18.36 -4.16
CA ARG A 6 21.02 17.74 -5.15
C ARG A 6 20.27 16.63 -5.90
N PRO A 7 19.51 16.95 -6.96
CA PRO A 7 18.71 15.97 -7.71
C PRO A 7 19.58 14.85 -8.32
N TRP A 8 20.83 15.15 -8.65
CA TRP A 8 21.80 14.20 -9.19
C TRP A 8 22.30 13.12 -8.19
N ARG A 9 22.11 13.33 -6.88
CA ARG A 9 22.33 12.29 -5.84
C ARG A 9 21.10 11.41 -5.63
N ALA A 10 19.92 11.89 -6.02
CA ALA A 10 18.67 11.12 -5.99
C ALA A 10 18.47 10.27 -7.26
N THR A 11 19.13 10.62 -8.36
CA THR A 11 19.24 9.77 -9.54
C THR A 11 20.15 8.59 -9.22
N GLN A 12 19.55 7.45 -8.89
CA GLN A 12 20.25 6.17 -8.78
C GLN A 12 20.79 5.80 -10.18
N PRO A 13 22.10 5.97 -10.48
CA PRO A 13 22.61 5.79 -11.84
C PRO A 13 22.49 4.33 -12.31
N LEU A 14 22.55 3.39 -11.37
CA LEU A 14 22.37 1.95 -11.61
C LEU A 14 20.90 1.53 -11.72
N LYS A 15 19.94 2.40 -11.41
CA LYS A 15 18.52 2.04 -11.46
C LYS A 15 18.07 1.66 -12.85
N ALA A 16 18.48 2.41 -13.87
CA ALA A 16 18.17 2.09 -15.25
C ALA A 16 18.74 0.72 -15.64
N LEU A 17 19.97 0.41 -15.23
CA LEU A 17 20.59 -0.89 -15.46
C LEU A 17 19.88 -2.03 -14.72
N CYS A 18 19.50 -1.83 -13.44
CA CYS A 18 18.72 -2.82 -12.68
C CYS A 18 17.35 -3.07 -13.31
N ILE A 19 16.67 -2.01 -13.74
CA ILE A 19 15.37 -2.11 -14.41
C ILE A 19 15.52 -2.83 -15.76
N ALA A 20 16.51 -2.44 -16.58
CA ALA A 20 16.79 -3.08 -17.86
C ALA A 20 17.14 -4.56 -17.68
N TYR A 21 18.02 -4.88 -16.72
CA TYR A 21 18.35 -6.26 -16.36
C TYR A 21 17.09 -7.07 -16.00
N PHE A 22 16.19 -6.51 -15.18
CA PHE A 22 14.94 -7.17 -14.84
C PHE A 22 14.05 -7.40 -16.06
N TYR A 23 13.83 -6.39 -16.89
CA TYR A 23 12.98 -6.54 -18.09
C TYR A 23 13.57 -7.51 -19.11
N LEU A 24 14.90 -7.57 -19.24
CA LEU A 24 15.59 -8.50 -20.14
C LEU A 24 15.62 -9.93 -19.58
N SER A 25 15.76 -10.09 -18.26
CA SER A 25 15.82 -11.41 -17.60
C SER A 25 14.46 -12.01 -17.26
N ALA A 26 13.40 -11.20 -17.15
CA ALA A 26 12.07 -11.67 -16.77
C ALA A 26 11.45 -12.64 -17.79
N PRO A 27 11.48 -12.41 -19.12
CA PRO A 27 10.93 -13.37 -20.09
C PRO A 27 11.60 -14.75 -20.05
N PRO A 28 12.94 -14.90 -20.10
CA PRO A 28 13.55 -16.23 -20.00
C PRO A 28 13.35 -16.87 -18.63
N TYR A 29 13.32 -16.08 -17.55
CA TYR A 29 13.02 -16.59 -16.21
C TYR A 29 11.58 -17.12 -16.10
N LEU A 30 10.61 -16.43 -16.69
CA LEU A 30 9.22 -16.88 -16.74
C LEU A 30 9.05 -18.16 -17.55
N LEU A 31 9.71 -18.24 -18.71
CA LEU A 31 9.71 -19.45 -19.52
C LEU A 31 10.30 -20.63 -18.74
N TYR A 32 11.43 -20.42 -18.05
CA TYR A 32 12.03 -21.40 -17.15
C TYR A 32 11.06 -21.86 -16.05
N LEU A 33 10.38 -20.93 -15.36
CA LEU A 33 9.43 -21.27 -14.30
C LEU A 33 8.22 -22.05 -14.83
N VAL A 34 7.67 -21.65 -15.99
CA VAL A 34 6.56 -22.36 -16.64
C VAL A 34 6.99 -23.78 -16.98
N LEU A 35 8.14 -23.97 -17.65
CA LEU A 35 8.64 -25.29 -18.01
C LEU A 35 8.91 -26.14 -16.76
N LYS A 36 9.63 -25.60 -15.78
CA LYS A 36 9.94 -26.28 -14.51
C LYS A 36 8.68 -26.77 -13.80
N PHE A 37 7.68 -25.90 -13.63
CA PHE A 37 6.48 -26.25 -12.87
C PHE A 37 5.43 -27.03 -13.68
N SER A 38 5.51 -26.99 -15.01
CA SER A 38 4.68 -27.83 -15.89
C SER A 38 5.20 -29.26 -15.92
N LEU A 39 6.52 -29.43 -16.05
CA LEU A 39 7.17 -30.75 -16.15
C LEU A 39 7.32 -31.41 -14.77
N LEU A 40 7.65 -30.64 -13.74
CA LEU A 40 7.96 -31.17 -12.40
C LEU A 40 7.00 -30.59 -11.36
N GLN A 41 5.83 -31.21 -11.23
CA GLN A 41 4.81 -30.82 -10.26
C GLN A 41 5.32 -30.83 -8.82
N ARG A 42 6.27 -31.71 -8.50
CA ARG A 42 6.91 -31.82 -7.18
C ARG A 42 7.74 -30.60 -6.79
N LEU A 43 8.23 -29.84 -7.77
CA LEU A 43 9.04 -28.64 -7.53
C LEU A 43 8.20 -27.37 -7.42
N ARG A 44 6.88 -27.48 -7.52
CA ARG A 44 5.97 -26.37 -7.29
C ARG A 44 6.07 -25.95 -5.82
N PRO A 45 6.19 -24.64 -5.52
CA PRO A 45 6.11 -24.14 -4.15
C PRO A 45 4.88 -24.66 -3.40
N HIS A 46 3.74 -24.72 -4.10
CA HIS A 46 2.51 -25.31 -3.59
C HIS A 46 1.92 -26.28 -4.64
N PRO A 47 2.18 -27.60 -4.51
CA PRO A 47 1.76 -28.61 -5.49
C PRO A 47 0.24 -28.67 -5.73
N ARG A 48 -0.55 -28.28 -4.72
CA ARG A 48 -2.02 -28.23 -4.76
C ARG A 48 -2.58 -27.05 -5.56
N LEU A 49 -1.78 -26.01 -5.81
CA LEU A 49 -2.20 -24.84 -6.56
C LEU A 49 -1.96 -25.03 -8.06
N GLY A 50 -2.75 -24.35 -8.89
CA GLY A 50 -2.58 -24.36 -10.34
C GLY A 50 -1.23 -23.81 -10.79
N LEU A 51 -0.85 -24.09 -12.04
CA LEU A 51 0.40 -23.61 -12.64
C LEU A 51 0.50 -22.08 -12.60
N ARG A 52 -0.60 -21.38 -12.91
CA ARG A 52 -0.66 -19.91 -12.90
C ARG A 52 -0.32 -19.31 -11.54
N ALA A 53 -0.82 -19.89 -10.46
CA ALA A 53 -0.51 -19.43 -9.10
C ALA A 53 0.96 -19.70 -8.72
N ASN A 54 1.50 -20.86 -9.11
CA ASN A 54 2.89 -21.23 -8.84
C ASN A 54 3.92 -20.43 -9.65
N VAL A 55 3.58 -19.97 -10.85
CA VAL A 55 4.42 -19.06 -11.66
C VAL A 55 4.22 -17.60 -11.24
N GLY A 56 2.98 -17.22 -10.93
CA GLY A 56 2.63 -15.84 -10.56
C GLY A 56 3.30 -15.38 -9.27
N ASN A 57 3.34 -16.23 -8.24
CA ASN A 57 3.94 -15.88 -6.96
C ASN A 57 5.44 -15.47 -7.05
N PRO A 58 6.34 -16.28 -7.65
CA PRO A 58 7.74 -15.88 -7.82
C PRO A 58 7.92 -14.67 -8.74
N LEU A 59 7.06 -14.50 -9.77
CA LEU A 59 7.08 -13.29 -10.60
C LEU A 59 6.76 -12.03 -9.79
N VAL A 60 5.67 -12.05 -9.02
CA VAL A 60 5.27 -10.94 -8.14
C VAL A 60 6.39 -10.64 -7.14
N ARG A 61 7.00 -11.68 -6.53
CA ARG A 61 8.11 -11.51 -5.61
C ARG A 61 9.34 -10.87 -6.27
N ALA A 62 9.68 -11.26 -7.49
CA ALA A 62 10.78 -10.67 -8.26
C ALA A 62 10.51 -9.20 -8.61
N LEU A 63 9.27 -8.89 -9.02
CA LEU A 63 8.83 -7.51 -9.28
C LEU A 63 8.94 -6.64 -8.03
N PHE A 64 8.43 -7.11 -6.89
CA PHE A 64 8.55 -6.41 -5.60
C PHE A 64 10.01 -6.20 -5.22
N GLY A 65 10.87 -7.20 -5.40
CA GLY A 65 12.31 -7.07 -5.17
C GLY A 65 12.90 -5.91 -5.97
N VAL A 66 12.62 -5.82 -7.27
CA VAL A 66 13.12 -4.73 -8.12
C VAL A 66 12.55 -3.38 -7.69
N LEU A 67 11.26 -3.30 -7.39
CA LEU A 67 10.63 -2.06 -6.90
C LEU A 67 11.31 -1.57 -5.61
N THR A 68 11.61 -2.47 -4.67
CA THR A 68 12.29 -2.16 -3.41
C THR A 68 13.76 -1.79 -3.64
N TYR A 69 14.52 -2.55 -4.44
CA TYR A 69 15.94 -2.28 -4.70
C TYR A 69 16.18 -0.97 -5.46
N THR A 70 15.35 -0.71 -6.47
CA THR A 70 15.38 0.55 -7.25
C THR A 70 14.75 1.72 -6.49
N ARG A 71 14.45 1.49 -5.19
CA ARG A 71 13.74 2.37 -4.27
C ARG A 71 12.71 3.17 -5.03
N SER A 72 11.90 2.53 -5.87
CA SER A 72 11.00 3.25 -6.76
C SER A 72 10.02 4.00 -5.87
N PRO A 73 10.23 5.30 -5.63
CA PRO A 73 9.45 6.04 -4.67
C PRO A 73 8.30 6.55 -5.50
N ARG A 74 7.47 5.63 -5.98
CA ARG A 74 6.35 5.99 -6.83
C ARG A 74 5.04 5.60 -6.21
N LEU A 75 4.97 5.92 -4.93
CA LEU A 75 3.83 6.48 -4.25
C LEU A 75 4.39 7.63 -3.41
N VAL A 76 4.75 8.70 -4.12
CA VAL A 76 5.24 9.94 -3.50
C VAL A 76 4.15 10.39 -2.56
N ALA A 77 4.43 10.47 -1.25
CA ALA A 77 3.71 11.26 -0.25
C ALA A 77 2.81 12.29 -0.91
N GLU A 78 1.60 11.85 -1.23
CA GLU A 78 0.73 12.64 -2.07
C GLU A 78 0.32 13.81 -1.20
N ASN A 79 0.32 15.02 -1.75
CA ASN A 79 -0.03 16.16 -0.94
C ASN A 79 -1.48 15.95 -0.49
N LEU A 80 -1.69 16.02 0.82
CA LEU A 80 -3.03 15.99 1.38
C LEU A 80 -3.90 17.03 0.65
N PRO A 81 -5.19 16.74 0.44
CA PRO A 81 -6.10 17.72 -0.13
C PRO A 81 -5.98 19.04 0.62
N ARG A 82 -5.97 20.16 -0.11
CA ARG A 82 -5.95 21.51 0.50
C ARG A 82 -7.14 21.74 1.41
N ASP A 83 -8.24 21.02 1.15
CA ASP A 83 -9.43 21.02 1.97
C ASP A 83 -9.20 20.29 3.29
N LYS A 84 -9.01 21.07 4.35
CA LYS A 84 -8.81 20.58 5.71
C LYS A 84 -10.04 19.86 6.27
N THR A 85 -11.24 20.09 5.72
CA THR A 85 -12.46 19.40 6.17
C THR A 85 -12.47 17.91 5.82
N ARG A 86 -11.58 17.49 4.92
CA ARG A 86 -11.39 16.10 4.53
C ARG A 86 -10.35 15.39 5.38
N VAL A 87 -9.50 16.11 6.11
CA VAL A 87 -8.37 15.51 6.82
C VAL A 87 -8.58 15.63 8.33
N THR A 88 -8.63 14.49 9.01
CA THR A 88 -8.71 14.43 10.47
C THR A 88 -7.50 13.69 11.03
N ALA A 89 -6.97 14.16 12.16
CA ALA A 89 -5.94 13.44 12.90
C ALA A 89 -6.61 12.56 13.96
N VAL A 90 -6.21 11.29 14.02
CA VAL A 90 -6.64 10.36 15.07
C VAL A 90 -5.59 10.37 16.17
N PRO A 91 -5.93 10.81 17.40
CA PRO A 91 -4.97 10.82 18.49
C PRO A 91 -4.59 9.39 18.88
N VAL A 92 -3.40 9.26 19.49
CA VAL A 92 -2.96 7.99 20.05
C VAL A 92 -3.91 7.62 21.20
N PRO A 93 -4.55 6.44 21.17
CA PRO A 93 -5.42 6.01 22.26
C PRO A 93 -4.61 5.69 23.54
N SER A 94 -5.33 5.45 24.64
CA SER A 94 -4.70 5.10 25.93
C SER A 94 -3.71 3.95 25.81
N ALA A 95 -2.59 4.06 26.53
CA ALA A 95 -1.55 3.04 26.58
C ALA A 95 -2.09 1.64 26.97
N SER A 96 -3.17 1.62 27.76
CA SER A 96 -3.85 0.40 28.22
C SER A 96 -4.49 -0.43 27.11
N LEU A 97 -4.70 0.14 25.91
CA LEU A 97 -5.26 -0.60 24.76
C LEU A 97 -4.19 -1.33 23.94
N PHE A 98 -2.91 -1.05 24.18
CA PHE A 98 -1.82 -1.68 23.44
C PHE A 98 -1.33 -2.96 24.14
N THR A 99 -1.03 -3.98 23.33
CA THR A 99 -0.50 -5.27 23.79
C THR A 99 0.72 -5.67 22.96
N GLY A 100 1.42 -6.72 23.41
CA GLY A 100 2.61 -7.23 22.71
C GLY A 100 3.76 -6.23 22.70
N VAL A 101 4.38 -6.04 21.53
CA VAL A 101 5.58 -5.20 21.35
C VAL A 101 5.37 -3.76 21.83
N LEU A 102 4.17 -3.21 21.61
CA LEU A 102 3.83 -1.84 22.04
C LEU A 102 3.66 -1.70 23.56
N ALA A 103 3.43 -2.82 24.28
CA ALA A 103 3.37 -2.84 25.74
C ALA A 103 4.72 -3.20 26.37
N SER A 104 5.48 -4.10 25.75
CA SER A 104 6.72 -4.65 26.32
C SER A 104 7.97 -3.79 26.05
N GLN A 105 7.94 -2.92 25.04
CA GLN A 105 9.13 -2.22 24.55
C GLN A 105 8.94 -0.70 24.59
N PRO A 106 9.42 0.00 25.64
CA PRO A 106 9.19 1.44 25.82
C PRO A 106 9.77 2.35 24.73
N SER A 107 10.74 1.83 23.96
CA SER A 107 11.34 2.50 22.82
C SER A 107 10.42 2.54 21.59
N ILE A 108 9.41 1.69 21.52
CA ILE A 108 8.46 1.61 20.41
C ILE A 108 7.17 2.29 20.86
N LYS A 109 6.90 3.47 20.31
CA LYS A 109 5.72 4.27 20.67
C LYS A 109 4.77 4.40 19.47
N PRO A 110 3.46 4.23 19.67
CA PRO A 110 2.47 4.53 18.65
C PRO A 110 2.49 6.02 18.32
N ALA A 111 2.26 6.35 17.04
CA ALA A 111 2.20 7.72 16.55
C ALA A 111 0.75 8.07 16.16
N PRO A 112 0.36 9.36 16.23
CA PRO A 112 -0.92 9.81 15.71
C PRO A 112 -1.07 9.46 14.22
N GLN A 113 -2.22 8.92 13.84
CA GLN A 113 -2.54 8.57 12.46
C GLN A 113 -3.34 9.67 11.79
N LYS A 114 -3.31 9.71 10.46
CA LYS A 114 -4.15 10.62 9.69
C LYS A 114 -5.24 9.84 8.99
N ALA A 115 -6.38 10.50 8.83
CA ALA A 115 -7.54 9.96 8.16
C ALA A 115 -8.05 10.94 7.10
N LEU A 116 -8.46 10.42 5.96
CA LEU A 116 -8.95 11.17 4.81
C LEU A 116 -10.37 10.73 4.51
N TRP A 117 -11.28 11.69 4.55
CA TRP A 117 -12.69 11.50 4.32
C TRP A 117 -13.08 11.78 2.88
N PHE A 118 -14.05 11.00 2.42
CA PHE A 118 -14.73 11.16 1.16
C PHE A 118 -16.24 11.15 1.42
N PRO A 119 -16.99 12.20 1.01
CA PRO A 119 -16.48 13.46 0.46
C PRO A 119 -15.88 14.40 1.51
N ARG A 120 -16.37 14.38 2.77
CA ARG A 120 -15.93 15.25 3.88
C ARG A 120 -16.12 14.57 5.23
N ALA A 121 -15.40 15.03 6.26
CA ALA A 121 -15.60 14.56 7.63
C ALA A 121 -16.99 14.97 8.15
N PRO A 122 -17.62 14.14 9.00
CA PRO A 122 -18.84 14.55 9.68
C PRO A 122 -18.55 15.70 10.66
N PRO A 123 -19.50 16.64 10.86
CA PRO A 123 -19.45 17.59 11.96
C PRO A 123 -19.29 16.87 13.31
N ALA A 124 -18.65 17.52 14.29
CA ALA A 124 -18.45 16.95 15.63
C ALA A 124 -19.76 16.51 16.31
N ASP A 125 -20.85 17.26 16.04
CA ASP A 125 -22.16 17.06 16.66
C ASP A 125 -23.13 16.27 15.75
N ALA A 126 -22.65 15.68 14.66
CA ALA A 126 -23.49 14.99 13.71
C ALA A 126 -24.02 13.67 14.29
N ASN A 127 -25.35 13.48 14.26
CA ASN A 127 -25.95 12.20 14.55
C ASN A 127 -25.74 11.24 13.37
N LEU A 128 -24.86 10.25 13.56
CA LEU A 128 -24.51 9.25 12.54
C LEU A 128 -25.33 7.95 12.65
N ALA A 129 -26.36 7.88 13.50
CA ALA A 129 -27.06 6.65 13.83
C ALA A 129 -27.73 5.92 12.64
N GLY A 130 -27.87 6.58 11.47
CA GLY A 130 -28.39 5.98 10.24
C GLY A 130 -27.41 5.96 9.07
N GLU A 131 -26.14 6.34 9.29
CA GLU A 131 -25.16 6.46 8.21
C GLU A 131 -24.13 5.33 8.25
N THR A 132 -23.99 4.61 7.13
CA THR A 132 -22.91 3.62 6.96
C THR A 132 -21.60 4.34 6.63
N VAL A 133 -20.62 4.20 7.53
CA VAL A 133 -19.26 4.69 7.34
C VAL A 133 -18.32 3.52 7.05
N VAL A 134 -17.63 3.57 5.91
CA VAL A 134 -16.63 2.55 5.55
C VAL A 134 -15.25 3.01 5.98
N LEU A 135 -14.66 2.26 6.91
CA LEU A 135 -13.27 2.42 7.35
C LEU A 135 -12.35 1.54 6.50
N HIS A 136 -11.48 2.17 5.71
CA HIS A 136 -10.56 1.48 4.82
C HIS A 136 -9.11 1.60 5.30
N PHE A 137 -8.51 0.45 5.56
CA PHE A 137 -7.08 0.32 5.79
C PHE A 137 -6.41 -0.11 4.48
N PRO A 138 -5.66 0.79 3.83
CA PRO A 138 -4.97 0.45 2.60
C PRO A 138 -3.89 -0.62 2.87
N GLY A 139 -3.67 -1.48 1.88
CA GLY A 139 -2.60 -2.47 1.91
C GLY A 139 -1.20 -1.83 1.84
N GLY A 140 -0.16 -2.67 1.76
CA GLY A 140 1.23 -2.19 1.65
C GLY A 140 1.98 -2.08 2.98
N ALA A 141 1.36 -2.55 4.07
CA ALA A 141 1.97 -2.68 5.40
C ALA A 141 2.60 -1.40 5.94
N PHE A 142 2.07 -0.22 5.56
CA PHE A 142 2.63 1.10 5.88
C PHE A 142 4.06 1.34 5.35
N VAL A 143 4.58 0.45 4.49
CA VAL A 143 5.91 0.54 3.85
C VAL A 143 5.78 0.98 2.38
N VAL A 144 4.66 0.62 1.75
CA VAL A 144 4.29 1.06 0.41
C VAL A 144 3.17 2.08 0.61
N GLU A 145 3.51 3.38 0.72
CA GLU A 145 2.52 4.46 0.92
C GLU A 145 1.41 4.34 -0.11
N VAL A 146 0.14 4.25 0.26
CA VAL A 146 -0.94 4.19 -0.73
C VAL A 146 -1.37 5.60 -1.06
N GLY A 147 -1.15 6.01 -2.31
CA GLY A 147 -1.63 7.30 -2.82
C GLY A 147 -3.14 7.42 -2.60
N HIS A 148 -3.53 8.26 -1.65
CA HIS A 148 -4.89 8.41 -1.19
C HIS A 148 -5.87 8.96 -2.23
N GLU A 149 -5.42 9.70 -3.25
CA GLU A 149 -6.24 10.08 -4.41
C GLU A 149 -6.18 9.03 -5.52
N ALA A 150 -5.02 8.45 -5.80
CA ALA A 150 -4.88 7.45 -6.88
C ALA A 150 -5.64 6.13 -6.59
N PHE A 151 -5.57 5.65 -5.34
CA PHE A 151 -6.17 4.38 -4.92
C PHE A 151 -7.36 4.59 -3.98
N GLY A 152 -7.24 5.51 -3.02
CA GLY A 152 -8.30 5.79 -2.07
C GLY A 152 -9.56 6.36 -2.71
N ARG A 153 -9.44 7.28 -3.68
CA ARG A 153 -10.61 7.83 -4.37
C ARG A 153 -11.38 6.78 -5.16
N ARG A 154 -10.70 5.88 -5.90
CA ARG A 154 -11.40 4.82 -6.62
C ARG A 154 -12.17 3.88 -5.70
N ALA A 155 -11.56 3.51 -4.57
CA ALA A 155 -12.23 2.70 -3.56
C ALA A 155 -13.43 3.43 -2.94
N ALA A 156 -13.27 4.72 -2.63
CA ALA A 156 -14.35 5.57 -2.15
C ALA A 156 -15.48 5.69 -3.18
N ASP A 157 -15.16 5.94 -4.45
CA ASP A 157 -16.15 6.10 -5.53
C ASP A 157 -17.01 4.86 -5.67
N VAL A 158 -16.43 3.66 -5.63
CA VAL A 158 -17.19 2.40 -5.70
C VAL A 158 -18.14 2.27 -4.51
N MET A 159 -17.68 2.58 -3.30
CA MET A 159 -18.49 2.44 -2.08
C MET A 159 -19.60 3.50 -1.99
N LEU A 160 -19.30 4.73 -2.41
CA LEU A 160 -20.23 5.86 -2.36
C LEU A 160 -21.26 5.80 -3.49
N HIS A 161 -20.83 5.59 -4.75
CA HIS A 161 -21.75 5.52 -5.89
C HIS A 161 -22.57 4.23 -5.90
N GLY A 162 -22.04 3.15 -5.31
CA GLY A 162 -22.79 1.91 -5.12
C GLY A 162 -23.86 1.98 -4.03
N GLY A 163 -24.00 3.12 -3.34
CA GLY A 163 -24.95 3.30 -2.24
C GLY A 163 -24.65 2.46 -1.00
N GLN A 164 -23.46 1.87 -0.92
CA GLN A 164 -23.06 0.99 0.18
C GLN A 164 -22.56 1.77 1.40
N ALA A 165 -22.14 3.02 1.20
CA ALA A 165 -21.66 3.89 2.25
C ALA A 165 -22.16 5.32 2.02
N ALA A 166 -22.51 6.00 3.11
CA ALA A 166 -22.72 7.44 3.10
C ALA A 166 -21.37 8.19 3.14
N ARG A 167 -20.37 7.59 3.80
CA ARG A 167 -19.01 8.13 3.91
C ARG A 167 -17.95 7.05 3.83
N PHE A 168 -16.79 7.42 3.30
CA PHE A 168 -15.61 6.57 3.25
C PHE A 168 -14.45 7.29 3.93
N VAL A 169 -13.72 6.58 4.78
CA VAL A 169 -12.55 7.11 5.48
C VAL A 169 -11.35 6.18 5.27
N LEU A 170 -10.27 6.75 4.76
CA LEU A 170 -9.00 6.06 4.56
C LEU A 170 -8.03 6.45 5.67
N VAL A 171 -7.46 5.47 6.37
CA VAL A 171 -6.53 5.70 7.49
C VAL A 171 -5.11 5.25 7.13
N TRP A 172 -4.11 6.07 7.46
CA TRP A 172 -2.68 5.77 7.24
C TRP A 172 -1.77 6.35 8.33
#